data_AF-C3VA83-F1
#
_entry.id   AF-C3VA83-F1
#
_cell.length_a   1.000
_cell.length_b   1.000
_cell.length_c   1.000
_cell.angle_alpha   90.00
_cell.angle_beta   90.00
_cell.angle_gamma   90.00
#
_symmetry.space_group_name_H-M   'P 1'
#
loop_
_entity.id
_entity.type
_entity.pdbx_description
1 polymer ?
#
loop_
_entity_poly.entity_id
_entity_poly.type
_entity_poly.pdbx_seq_one_letter_code
_entity_poly.pdbx_strand_id
1 'polypeptide(L)' 'MTESFAQLFEESLKEIETRPGSIVRGVVVAIDKDVVLVDAGLKSESAIPAEQFKNAQGELEIPV' A
#
# COMPACT_ATOMS: atom_id res chain seq x y z
N MET A 1 -20.97 -17.02 19.95
CA MET A 1 -20.78 -16.94 18.48
C MET A 1 -21.75 -15.93 17.94
N THR A 2 -21.31 -14.69 17.81
CA THR A 2 -21.81 -13.62 16.95
C THR A 2 -20.94 -12.42 17.33
N GLU A 3 -19.72 -12.37 16.82
CA GLU A 3 -18.98 -11.12 16.87
C GLU A 3 -19.85 -10.09 16.13
N SER A 4 -20.23 -9.02 16.82
CA SER A 4 -21.04 -7.99 16.21
C SER A 4 -20.20 -7.33 15.12
N PHE A 5 -20.75 -7.14 13.92
CA PHE A 5 -20.09 -6.44 12.82
C PHE A 5 -19.46 -5.11 13.28
N ALA A 6 -20.10 -4.43 14.24
CA ALA A 6 -19.57 -3.21 14.85
C ALA A 6 -18.23 -3.41 15.56
N GLN A 7 -18.04 -4.54 16.25
CA GLN A 7 -16.80 -4.84 16.98
C GLN A 7 -15.66 -5.20 16.02
N LEU A 8 -15.92 -6.08 15.03
CA LEU A 8 -14.93 -6.42 14.00
C LEU A 8 -14.54 -5.20 13.15
N PHE A 9 -15.49 -4.30 12.88
CA PHE A 9 -15.24 -3.07 12.15
C PHE A 9 -14.45 -2.05 12.99
N GLU A 10 -14.76 -1.90 14.28
CA GLU A 10 -13.95 -1.07 15.20
C GLU A 10 -12.52 -1.59 15.32
N GLU A 11 -12.32 -2.90 15.34
CA GLU A 11 -11.01 -3.53 15.46
C GLU A 11 -10.19 -3.32 14.17
N SER A 12 -10.82 -3.47 13.01
CA SER A 12 -10.21 -3.16 11.71
C SER A 12 -9.83 -1.68 11.58
N LEU A 13 -10.66 -0.75 12.08
CA LEU A 13 -10.34 0.68 12.06
C LEU A 13 -9.16 1.07 12.97
N LYS A 14 -8.96 0.34 14.07
CA LYS A 14 -7.81 0.57 14.97
C LYS A 14 -6.49 0.10 14.37
N GLU A 15 -6.54 -0.89 13.48
CA GLU A 15 -5.36 -1.40 12.77
C GLU A 15 -4.89 -0.43 11.66
N ILE A 16 -5.81 0.38 11.12
CA ILE A 16 -5.48 1.45 10.17
C ILE A 16 -4.92 2.67 10.92
N GLU A 17 -3.69 2.55 11.41
CA GLU A 17 -2.93 3.68 11.97
C GLU A 17 -2.55 4.67 10.85
N THR A 18 -3.45 5.59 10.50
CA THR A 18 -3.16 6.73 9.60
C THR A 18 -2.36 7.81 10.33
N ARG A 19 -1.21 7.45 10.92
CA ARG A 19 -0.27 8.42 11.48
C ARG A 19 0.65 8.93 10.37
N PRO A 20 0.82 10.26 10.23
CA PRO A 20 1.82 10.82 9.33
C PRO A 20 3.21 10.28 9.68
N GLY A 21 3.92 9.73 8.69
CA GLY A 21 5.25 9.14 8.88
C GLY A 21 5.27 7.66 9.28
N SER A 22 4.12 6.98 9.34
CA SER A 22 4.08 5.53 9.50
C SER A 22 4.40 4.80 8.19
N ILE A 23 5.10 3.67 8.30
CA ILE A 23 5.34 2.76 7.17
C ILE A 23 4.04 1.99 6.91
N VAL A 24 3.51 2.11 5.70
CA VAL A 24 2.33 1.37 5.26
C VAL A 24 2.73 0.22 4.35
N ARG A 25 1.97 -0.88 4.40
CA ARG A 25 2.09 -1.97 3.43
C ARG A 25 1.16 -1.65 2.27
N GLY A 26 1.67 -1.76 1.05
CA GLY A 26 0.87 -1.60 -0.15
C GLY A 26 1.19 -2.70 -1.17
N VAL A 27 0.24 -2.94 -2.06
CA VAL A 27 0.33 -3.90 -3.16
C VAL A 27 0.50 -3.11 -4.45
N VAL A 28 1.44 -3.54 -5.29
CA VAL A 28 1.63 -2.95 -6.61
C VAL A 28 0.49 -3.44 -7.50
N VAL A 29 -0.34 -2.52 -7.99
CA VAL A 29 -1.48 -2.85 -8.86
C VAL A 29 -1.14 -2.69 -10.33
N ALA A 30 -0.21 -1.79 -10.67
CA ALA A 30 0.27 -1.59 -12.02
C ALA A 30 1.66 -0.97 -12.03
N ILE A 31 2.43 -1.29 -13.08
CA ILE A 31 3.75 -0.74 -13.35
C ILE A 31 3.69 -0.12 -14.74
N ASP A 32 3.76 1.21 -14.82
CA ASP A 32 3.96 1.96 -16.05
C ASP A 32 5.45 2.28 -16.25
N LYS A 33 5.80 2.87 -17.40
CA LYS A 33 7.21 3.18 -17.74
C LYS A 33 7.89 4.12 -16.74
N ASP A 34 7.14 5.09 -16.21
CA ASP A 34 7.70 6.16 -15.38
C ASP A 34 7.20 6.08 -13.93
N VAL A 35 6.06 5.42 -13.69
CA VAL A 35 5.38 5.37 -12.39
C VAL A 35 4.90 3.96 -12.07
N VAL A 36 4.88 3.65 -10.78
CA VAL A 36 4.32 2.44 -10.19
C VAL A 36 3.11 2.87 -9.36
N LEU A 37 1.97 2.24 -9.61
CA LEU A 37 0.75 2.44 -8.86
C LEU A 37 0.70 1.43 -7.71
N VAL A 38 0.61 1.96 -6.49
CA VAL A 38 0.57 1.17 -5.26
C VAL A 38 -0.73 1.45 -4.51
N ASP A 39 -1.49 0.39 -4.24
CA ASP A 39 -2.64 0.45 -3.34
C ASP A 39 -2.19 0.08 -1.92
N ALA A 40 -2.30 1.04 -0.99
CA ALA A 40 -1.97 0.85 0.42
C ALA A 40 -3.22 0.74 1.31
N GLY A 41 -4.40 0.44 0.74
CA GLY A 41 -5.66 0.38 1.47
C GLY A 41 -6.19 1.75 1.92
N LEU A 42 -5.75 2.81 1.24
CA LEU A 42 -6.16 4.19 1.47
C LEU A 42 -7.20 4.65 0.44
N LYS A 43 -7.66 5.90 0.57
CA LYS A 43 -8.67 6.47 -0.33
C LYS A 43 -8.22 6.56 -1.81
N SER A 44 -6.92 6.55 -2.06
CA SER A 44 -6.37 6.70 -3.41
C SER A 44 -5.08 5.90 -3.54
N GLU A 45 -4.82 5.41 -4.75
CA GLU A 45 -3.57 4.76 -5.11
C GLU A 45 -2.42 5.78 -5.11
N SER A 46 -1.24 5.32 -4.71
CA SER A 46 -0.02 6.11 -4.73
C SER A 46 0.71 5.92 -6.05
N ALA A 47 0.92 7.00 -6.80
CA ALA A 47 1.82 7.01 -7.94
C ALA A 47 3.24 7.32 -7.48
N ILE A 48 4.11 6.32 -7.50
CA ILE A 48 5.51 6.42 -7.06
C ILE A 48 6.41 6.28 -8.30
N PRO A 49 7.42 7.15 -8.51
CA PRO A 49 8.33 7.02 -9.65
C PRO A 49 9.00 5.64 -9.69
N ALA A 50 9.05 5.02 -10.87
CA ALA A 50 9.64 3.69 -11.04
C ALA A 50 11.13 3.64 -10.63
N GLU A 51 11.81 4.79 -10.64
CA GLU A 51 13.18 4.95 -10.16
C GLU A 51 13.36 4.59 -8.68
N GLN A 52 12.33 4.77 -7.84
CA GLN A 52 12.37 4.41 -6.43
C GLN A 52 12.36 2.89 -6.19
N PHE A 53 11.99 2.10 -7.21
CA PHE A 53 11.92 0.64 -7.16
C PHE A 53 13.06 -0.04 -7.92
N LYS A 54 13.99 0.74 -8.46
CA LYS A 54 15.19 0.22 -9.10
C LYS A 54 16.22 -0.15 -8.03
N ASN A 55 16.80 -1.34 -8.14
CA ASN A 55 17.95 -1.73 -7.35
C ASN A 55 19.22 -0.97 -7.78
N ALA A 56 20.36 -1.24 -7.13
CA ALA A 56 21.65 -0.61 -7.45
C ALA A 56 22.14 -0.88 -8.89
N GLN A 57 21.56 -1.89 -9.55
CA GLN A 57 21.84 -2.29 -10.93
C GLN A 57 20.86 -1.68 -11.93
N GLY A 58 19.82 -0.97 -11.47
CA GLY A 58 18.80 -0.35 -12.31
C GLY A 58 17.64 -1.26 -12.70
N GLU A 59 17.56 -2.46 -12.14
CA GLU A 59 16.49 -3.45 -12.41
C GLU A 59 15.34 -3.28 -11.41
N LEU A 60 14.10 -3.44 -11.87
CA LEU A 60 12.92 -3.48 -11.00
C LEU A 60 12.84 -4.85 -10.32
N GLU A 61 12.93 -4.89 -8.99
CA GLU A 61 12.81 -6.12 -8.18
C GLU A 61 11.40 -6.29 -7.58
N ILE A 62 10.35 -5.77 -8.23
CA ILE A 62 8.98 -5.85 -7.72
C ILE A 62 8.09 -6.67 -8.67
N PRO A 63 7.46 -7.77 -8.18
CA PRO A 63 6.42 -8.46 -8.92
C PRO A 63 5.10 -7.66 -8.84
N VAL A 64 4.27 -7.81 -9.88
CA VAL A 64 2.84 -7.41 -9.88
C VAL A 64 2.01 -8.58 -9.39
#